data_AF-A0ABD1S8V5-F1
#
_entry.id   AF-A0ABD1S8V5-F1
#
_cell.length_a   1.000
_cell.length_b   1.000
_cell.length_c   1.000
_cell.angle_alpha   90.00
_cell.angle_beta   90.00
_cell.angle_gamma   90.00
#
_symmetry.space_group_name_H-M   'P 1'
#
loop_
_entity.id
_entity.type
_entity.pdbx_description
1 polymer ?
#
loop_
_entity_poly.entity_id
_entity_poly.type
_entity_poly.pdbx_seq_one_letter_code
_entity_poly.pdbx_strand_id
1 'polypeptide(L)'
;MDQWNLTWEWMRNEFIYSMKGAYAHKKDPSECIFGPQGQYYKDFDFSSVMNCQKKPVISDLPPEKENDEKIGKLPYCCKNGTLLPKTMNETKARAIFQLEVFKLPPDMNRTALTPPQNWKIEGVLNPTYKCSPPFRVDPSEFPDPSGISATISTIASWQVTCNITRTKPKQAKCCVSFSAYYSDSAIPCNTCACGCDEHARCDKNAAPLMLPPDALLHPFANRTDKAKAWHTLKSKGHLPAKLPCPDNCGMSINWHVNSNYKTG
;
A
#
# COMPACT_ATOMS: atom_id res chain seq x y z
N MET A 1 0.86 -1.75 -1.76
CA MET A 1 0.89 -0.82 -0.61
C MET A 1 1.84 -1.40 0.39
N ASP A 2 2.75 -0.57 0.87
CA ASP A 2 3.92 -0.99 1.62
C ASP A 2 3.95 -0.22 2.93
N GLN A 3 4.19 -0.93 4.03
CA GLN A 3 4.16 -0.41 5.40
C GLN A 3 2.91 0.43 5.67
N TRP A 4 1.73 -0.19 5.53
CA TRP A 4 0.47 0.49 5.81
C TRP A 4 0.36 0.87 7.29
N ASN A 5 -0.13 2.09 7.53
CA ASN A 5 -0.52 2.64 8.81
C ASN A 5 -2.01 2.98 8.73
N LEU A 6 -2.80 2.38 9.62
CA LEU A 6 -4.24 2.55 9.72
C LEU A 6 -4.57 3.40 10.94
N THR A 7 -5.48 4.35 10.78
CA THR A 7 -5.94 5.23 11.84
C THR A 7 -7.44 5.46 11.71
N TRP A 8 -8.10 5.62 12.85
CA TRP A 8 -9.49 6.03 12.96
C TRP A 8 -9.68 6.87 14.21
N GLU A 9 -10.90 7.34 14.46
CA GLU A 9 -11.27 8.11 15.65
C GLU A 9 -12.38 7.40 16.42
N TRP A 10 -12.13 7.17 17.72
CA TRP A 10 -13.12 6.70 18.68
C TRP A 10 -14.15 7.79 18.98
N MET A 11 -15.44 7.40 19.04
CA MET A 11 -16.55 8.35 19.18
C MET A 11 -17.08 8.42 20.61
N ARG A 12 -16.85 7.38 21.42
CA ARG A 12 -17.36 7.23 22.80
C ARG A 12 -16.24 6.90 23.79
N ASN A 13 -15.03 7.42 23.56
CA ASN A 13 -13.84 7.23 24.42
C ASN A 13 -13.45 5.76 24.59
N GLU A 14 -13.76 4.91 23.62
CA GLU A 14 -13.34 3.52 23.60
C GLU A 14 -11.80 3.41 23.63
N PHE A 15 -11.30 2.29 24.15
CA PHE A 15 -9.87 2.00 24.19
C PHE A 15 -9.60 0.54 23.86
N ILE A 16 -8.40 0.27 23.34
CA ILE A 16 -7.98 -1.06 22.88
C ILE A 16 -7.29 -1.76 24.04
N TYR A 17 -7.90 -2.80 24.58
CA TYR A 17 -7.28 -3.61 25.63
C TYR A 17 -6.24 -4.55 25.05
N SER A 18 -6.60 -5.36 24.05
CA SER A 18 -5.71 -6.33 23.41
C SER A 18 -5.85 -6.32 21.89
N MET A 19 -4.81 -6.78 21.19
CA MET A 19 -4.76 -6.84 19.72
C MET A 19 -3.97 -8.06 19.26
N LYS A 20 -4.44 -8.70 18.17
CA LYS A 20 -3.74 -9.77 17.45
C LYS A 20 -3.65 -9.47 15.96
N GLY A 21 -2.55 -9.85 15.32
CA GLY A 21 -2.28 -9.65 13.90
C GLY A 21 -1.76 -8.25 13.53
N ALA A 22 -1.74 -7.30 14.47
CA ALA A 22 -1.25 -5.94 14.29
C ALA A 22 -0.75 -5.39 15.65
N TYR A 23 -0.15 -4.20 15.63
CA TYR A 23 0.24 -3.47 16.84
C TYR A 23 -0.07 -1.97 16.74
N ALA A 24 -0.29 -1.33 17.88
CA ALA A 24 -0.40 0.12 17.98
C ALA A 24 0.97 0.77 18.21
N HIS A 25 1.22 1.93 17.62
CA HIS A 25 2.52 2.62 17.72
C HIS A 25 2.83 3.16 19.12
N LYS A 26 1.80 3.51 19.88
CA LYS A 26 1.94 4.03 21.24
C LYS A 26 1.24 3.09 22.21
N LYS A 27 1.97 2.62 23.23
CA LYS A 27 1.45 1.87 24.38
C LYS A 27 1.70 2.67 25.64
N ASP A 28 0.76 3.56 25.96
CA ASP A 28 0.85 4.45 27.11
C ASP A 28 -0.47 4.36 27.90
N PRO A 29 -0.49 3.58 29.00
CA PRO A 29 -1.71 3.37 29.79
C PRO A 29 -2.11 4.62 30.60
N SER A 30 -1.20 5.60 30.76
CA SER A 30 -1.47 6.80 31.56
C SER A 30 -2.65 7.60 31.02
N GLU A 31 -2.83 7.64 29.69
CA GLU A 31 -3.96 8.31 29.05
C GLU A 31 -5.31 7.69 29.42
N CYS A 32 -5.38 6.37 29.61
CA CYS A 32 -6.60 5.74 30.13
C CYS A 32 -6.76 5.98 31.63
N ILE A 33 -5.68 5.79 32.42
CA ILE A 33 -5.71 5.87 33.88
C ILE A 33 -6.17 7.25 34.36
N PHE A 34 -5.62 8.31 33.76
CA PHE A 34 -5.97 9.69 34.09
C PHE A 34 -7.15 10.23 33.26
N GLY A 35 -7.63 9.44 32.30
CA GLY A 35 -8.76 9.75 31.43
C GLY A 35 -10.13 9.34 32.00
N PRO A 36 -11.21 9.52 31.22
CA PRO A 36 -12.54 9.04 31.60
C PRO A 36 -12.60 7.51 31.79
N GLN A 37 -11.68 6.77 31.16
CA GLN A 37 -11.57 5.32 31.29
C GLN A 37 -11.24 4.91 32.72
N GLY A 38 -10.21 5.49 33.35
CA GLY A 38 -9.82 5.21 34.73
C GLY A 38 -10.83 5.70 35.77
N GLN A 39 -11.57 6.76 35.47
CA GLN A 39 -12.67 7.23 36.33
C GLN A 39 -13.83 6.24 36.38
N TYR A 40 -14.15 5.62 35.24
CA TYR A 40 -15.24 4.66 35.12
C TYR A 40 -14.83 3.24 35.56
N TYR A 41 -13.70 2.76 35.07
CA TYR A 41 -13.15 1.44 35.34
C TYR A 41 -12.14 1.47 36.51
N LYS A 42 -12.63 1.74 37.73
CA LYS A 42 -11.77 1.96 38.91
C LYS A 42 -10.93 0.75 39.32
N ASP A 43 -11.51 -0.44 39.21
CA ASP A 43 -10.87 -1.70 39.62
C ASP A 43 -10.19 -2.44 38.45
N PHE A 44 -10.02 -1.76 37.32
CA PHE A 44 -9.47 -2.36 36.10
C PHE A 44 -7.95 -2.24 36.05
N ASP A 45 -7.28 -3.32 35.67
CA ASP A 45 -5.84 -3.31 35.47
C ASP A 45 -5.48 -2.73 34.09
N PHE A 46 -5.10 -1.46 34.09
CA PHE A 46 -4.65 -0.76 32.89
C PHE A 46 -3.24 -1.16 32.41
N SER A 47 -2.48 -1.96 33.17
CA SER A 47 -1.10 -2.34 32.78
C SER A 47 -1.05 -3.16 31.48
N SER A 48 -2.12 -3.91 31.20
CA SER A 48 -2.23 -4.78 30.03
C SER A 48 -2.79 -4.08 28.79
N VAL A 49 -3.27 -2.83 28.92
CA VAL A 49 -3.91 -2.08 27.84
C VAL A 49 -2.94 -1.81 26.68
N MET A 50 -3.41 -2.07 25.47
CA MET A 50 -2.65 -1.88 24.24
C MET A 50 -2.60 -0.41 23.81
N ASN A 51 -3.73 0.30 23.79
CA ASN A 51 -3.78 1.69 23.36
C ASN A 51 -4.97 2.45 23.96
N CYS A 52 -4.69 3.66 24.43
CA CYS A 52 -5.64 4.57 25.08
C CYS A 52 -5.99 5.81 24.25
N GLN A 53 -5.35 5.97 23.10
CA GLN A 53 -5.47 7.18 22.30
C GLN A 53 -6.83 7.21 21.61
N LYS A 54 -7.46 8.40 21.58
CA LYS A 54 -8.69 8.61 20.78
C LYS A 54 -8.48 8.31 19.29
N LYS A 55 -7.25 8.49 18.80
CA LYS A 55 -6.83 8.25 17.41
C LYS A 55 -5.64 7.30 17.35
N PRO A 56 -5.86 5.97 17.45
CA PRO A 56 -4.76 5.00 17.40
C PRO A 56 -4.12 4.96 16.00
N VAL A 57 -2.80 4.81 15.95
CA VAL A 57 -2.06 4.47 14.73
C VAL A 57 -1.63 3.01 14.82
N ILE A 58 -2.06 2.21 13.85
CA ILE A 58 -1.92 0.74 13.86
C ILE A 58 -1.21 0.29 12.59
N SER A 59 -0.31 -0.67 12.76
CA SER A 59 0.43 -1.29 11.66
C SER A 59 0.47 -2.80 11.81
N ASP A 60 0.70 -3.46 10.69
CA ASP A 60 0.85 -4.91 10.63
C ASP A 60 2.08 -5.39 11.40
N LEU A 61 2.01 -6.61 11.91
CA LEU A 61 3.17 -7.27 12.52
C LEU A 61 4.22 -7.67 11.46
N PRO A 62 5.48 -7.83 11.87
CA PRO A 62 6.51 -8.33 10.97
C PRO A 62 6.39 -9.86 10.81
N PRO A 63 6.91 -10.47 9.74
CA PRO A 63 6.65 -11.87 9.39
C PRO A 63 7.16 -12.87 10.41
N GLU A 64 8.17 -12.50 11.20
CA GLU A 64 8.73 -13.31 12.29
C GLU A 64 7.69 -13.57 13.40
N LYS A 65 6.61 -12.76 13.45
CA LYS A 65 5.53 -12.88 14.42
C LYS A 65 4.30 -13.63 13.91
N GLU A 66 4.33 -14.16 12.68
CA GLU A 66 3.20 -14.90 12.10
C GLU A 66 2.75 -16.08 12.97
N ASN A 67 3.69 -16.85 13.52
CA ASN A 67 3.41 -18.04 14.34
C ASN A 67 3.39 -17.77 15.86
N ASP A 68 3.41 -16.50 16.28
CA ASP A 68 3.38 -16.12 17.70
C ASP A 68 1.97 -16.37 18.29
N GLU A 69 1.86 -17.18 19.35
CA GLU A 69 0.55 -17.54 19.93
C GLU A 69 -0.18 -16.37 20.60
N LYS A 70 0.57 -15.38 21.09
CA LYS A 70 0.02 -14.25 21.84
C LYS A 70 -0.45 -13.14 20.92
N ILE A 71 0.39 -12.74 19.96
CA ILE A 71 0.12 -11.57 19.11
C ILE A 71 -0.10 -11.91 17.63
N GLY A 72 0.28 -13.10 17.18
CA GLY A 72 0.14 -13.55 15.81
C GLY A 72 -0.94 -14.62 15.64
N LYS A 73 -0.62 -15.65 14.85
CA LYS A 73 -1.44 -16.85 14.58
C LYS A 73 -2.85 -16.50 14.12
N LEU A 74 -2.94 -15.51 13.25
CA LEU A 74 -4.18 -15.02 12.66
C LEU A 74 -4.09 -15.11 11.14
N PRO A 75 -5.13 -15.61 10.45
CA PRO A 75 -5.08 -15.79 9.00
C PRO A 75 -4.82 -14.44 8.30
N TYR A 76 -3.96 -14.46 7.29
CA TYR A 76 -3.57 -13.28 6.53
C TYR A 76 -2.88 -12.17 7.36
N CYS A 77 -2.38 -12.46 8.56
CA CYS A 77 -1.56 -11.49 9.29
C CYS A 77 -0.11 -11.47 8.84
N CYS A 78 0.60 -10.46 9.34
CA CYS A 78 2.03 -10.44 9.59
C CYS A 78 2.89 -10.35 8.32
N LYS A 79 2.57 -9.39 7.45
CA LYS A 79 3.28 -9.13 6.19
C LYS A 79 4.13 -7.86 6.23
N ASN A 80 4.49 -7.38 7.42
CA ASN A 80 5.22 -6.12 7.61
C ASN A 80 4.56 -4.91 6.93
N GLY A 81 3.23 -4.93 6.81
CA GLY A 81 2.47 -3.85 6.21
C GLY A 81 2.42 -3.93 4.69
N THR A 82 2.76 -5.07 4.10
CA THR A 82 2.67 -5.29 2.65
C THR A 82 1.28 -5.78 2.25
N LEU A 83 0.62 -5.04 1.36
CA LEU A 83 -0.63 -5.39 0.69
C LEU A 83 -0.42 -5.35 -0.82
N LEU A 84 -0.46 -6.52 -1.45
CA LEU A 84 -0.31 -6.65 -2.90
C LEU A 84 -1.65 -6.39 -3.62
N PRO A 85 -1.61 -5.98 -4.90
CA PRO A 85 -2.81 -5.99 -5.73
C PRO A 85 -3.41 -7.40 -5.82
N LYS A 86 -4.74 -7.49 -5.79
CA LYS A 86 -5.45 -8.77 -5.93
C LYS A 86 -5.03 -9.55 -7.19
N THR A 87 -4.74 -8.83 -8.28
CA THR A 87 -4.26 -9.41 -9.54
C THR A 87 -2.87 -10.05 -9.46
N MET A 88 -2.04 -9.64 -8.50
CA MET A 88 -0.70 -10.18 -8.32
C MET A 88 -0.72 -11.40 -7.41
N ASN A 89 -1.42 -11.31 -6.28
CA ASN A 89 -1.56 -12.42 -5.34
C ASN A 89 -2.75 -12.15 -4.40
N GLU A 90 -3.79 -12.99 -4.49
CA GLU A 90 -5.02 -12.79 -3.70
C GLU A 90 -4.81 -12.97 -2.20
N THR A 91 -3.94 -13.91 -1.77
CA THR A 91 -3.71 -14.18 -0.35
C THR A 91 -2.88 -13.07 0.31
N LYS A 92 -1.98 -12.44 -0.45
CA LYS A 92 -1.20 -11.28 0.00
C LYS A 92 -1.90 -9.94 -0.21
N ALA A 93 -3.13 -9.93 -0.74
CA ALA A 93 -3.92 -8.72 -0.95
C ALA A 93 -4.82 -8.34 0.25
N ARG A 94 -4.81 -9.14 1.32
CA ARG A 94 -5.65 -8.94 2.50
C ARG A 94 -4.80 -8.91 3.76
N ALA A 95 -5.15 -8.10 4.74
CA ALA A 95 -4.62 -8.15 6.09
C ALA A 95 -5.79 -8.21 7.06
N ILE A 96 -5.66 -9.04 8.10
CA ILE A 96 -6.68 -9.20 9.14
C ILE A 96 -5.98 -9.04 10.48
N PHE A 97 -6.63 -8.31 11.37
CA PHE A 97 -6.25 -8.18 12.77
C PHE A 97 -7.51 -8.15 13.63
N GLN A 98 -7.39 -8.55 14.88
CA GLN A 98 -8.47 -8.62 15.84
C GLN A 98 -8.18 -7.68 17.02
N LEU A 99 -9.23 -7.02 17.51
CA LEU A 99 -9.17 -6.10 18.64
C LEU A 99 -10.13 -6.54 19.72
N GLU A 100 -9.69 -6.38 20.97
CA GLU A 100 -10.57 -6.37 22.13
C GLU A 100 -10.70 -4.93 22.62
N VAL A 101 -11.94 -4.43 22.60
CA VAL A 101 -12.25 -3.01 22.83
C VAL A 101 -13.22 -2.89 23.99
N PHE A 102 -12.91 -1.99 24.92
CA PHE A 102 -13.78 -1.67 26.05
C PHE A 102 -14.61 -0.41 25.76
N LYS A 103 -15.87 -0.44 26.17
CA LYS A 103 -16.85 0.63 25.96
C LYS A 103 -16.95 1.54 27.18
N LEU A 104 -17.34 2.79 26.96
CA LEU A 104 -17.71 3.71 28.03
C LEU A 104 -19.17 4.18 27.88
N PRO A 105 -19.81 4.66 28.96
CA PRO A 105 -21.11 5.30 28.89
C PRO A 105 -21.14 6.45 27.85
N PRO A 106 -22.27 6.68 27.17
CA PRO A 106 -23.61 6.17 27.49
C PRO A 106 -23.96 4.81 26.86
N ASP A 107 -23.17 4.32 25.90
CA ASP A 107 -23.51 3.15 25.06
C ASP A 107 -23.08 1.82 25.73
N MET A 108 -23.57 1.56 26.95
CA MET A 108 -23.24 0.34 27.71
C MET A 108 -24.04 -0.90 27.28
N ASN A 109 -25.13 -0.71 26.52
CA ASN A 109 -25.92 -1.82 25.99
C ASN A 109 -25.08 -2.66 25.02
N ARG A 110 -25.15 -4.00 25.15
CA ARG A 110 -24.34 -4.92 24.33
C ARG A 110 -24.56 -4.72 22.83
N THR A 111 -25.79 -4.42 22.43
CA THR A 111 -26.21 -4.19 21.04
C THR A 111 -25.97 -2.76 20.54
N ALA A 112 -25.78 -1.79 21.43
CA ALA A 112 -25.48 -0.41 21.06
C ALA A 112 -24.02 -0.34 20.60
N LEU A 113 -23.80 -0.44 19.29
CA LEU A 113 -22.47 -0.44 18.68
C LEU A 113 -22.34 0.76 17.75
N THR A 114 -21.40 1.64 18.09
CA THR A 114 -21.06 2.81 17.28
C THR A 114 -19.73 2.54 16.57
N PRO A 115 -19.67 2.54 15.22
CA PRO A 115 -18.42 2.33 14.52
C PRO A 115 -17.51 3.57 14.68
N PRO A 116 -16.19 3.39 14.77
CA PRO A 116 -15.26 4.51 14.74
C PRO A 116 -15.35 5.24 13.39
N GLN A 117 -15.00 6.52 13.42
CA GLN A 117 -15.13 7.44 12.29
C GLN A 117 -13.76 7.89 11.79
N ASN A 118 -13.74 8.71 10.74
CA ASN A 118 -12.52 9.39 10.26
C ASN A 118 -11.37 8.42 9.94
N TRP A 119 -11.70 7.28 9.33
CA TRP A 119 -10.72 6.29 8.90
C TRP A 119 -9.72 6.89 7.91
N LYS A 120 -8.46 6.51 8.06
CA LYS A 120 -7.35 6.89 7.20
C LYS A 120 -6.38 5.73 7.09
N ILE A 121 -5.88 5.52 5.88
CA ILE A 121 -4.82 4.55 5.61
C ILE A 121 -3.72 5.24 4.82
N GLU A 122 -2.50 5.11 5.32
CA GLU A 122 -1.31 5.76 4.75
C GLU A 122 -0.21 4.72 4.58
N GLY A 123 0.68 4.91 3.62
CA GLY A 123 1.84 4.04 3.44
C GLY A 123 3.01 4.85 2.90
N VAL A 124 4.24 4.40 3.17
CA VAL A 124 5.45 5.22 3.01
C VAL A 124 5.68 5.69 1.57
N LEU A 125 5.51 4.79 0.59
CA LEU A 125 5.68 5.08 -0.85
C LEU A 125 4.36 4.99 -1.62
N ASN A 126 3.24 5.28 -0.96
CA ASN A 126 1.91 5.03 -1.51
C ASN A 126 1.16 6.34 -1.80
N PRO A 127 0.22 6.32 -2.76
CA PRO A 127 -0.58 7.50 -3.04
C PRO A 127 -1.47 7.81 -1.83
N THR A 128 -1.93 9.06 -1.73
CA THR A 128 -2.86 9.46 -0.66
C THR A 128 -4.21 8.77 -0.87
N TYR A 129 -4.77 8.20 0.21
CA TYR A 129 -6.10 7.60 0.21
C TYR A 129 -7.10 8.51 0.94
N LYS A 130 -8.33 8.58 0.42
CA LYS A 130 -9.47 9.17 1.11
C LYS A 130 -10.50 8.08 1.37
N CYS A 131 -10.81 7.88 2.65
CA CYS A 131 -11.78 6.89 3.09
C CYS A 131 -13.18 7.49 3.25
N SER A 132 -14.20 6.70 2.94
CA SER A 132 -15.59 7.01 3.23
C SER A 132 -15.91 6.81 4.72
N PRO A 133 -16.99 7.40 5.24
CA PRO A 133 -17.57 6.97 6.51
C PRO A 133 -17.94 5.47 6.48
N PRO A 134 -17.98 4.79 7.65
CA PRO A 134 -18.38 3.40 7.76
C PRO A 134 -19.84 3.23 7.37
N PHE A 135 -20.10 2.32 6.43
CA PHE A 135 -21.44 1.94 5.98
C PHE A 135 -21.82 0.59 6.58
N ARG A 136 -22.99 0.49 7.20
CA ARG A 136 -23.48 -0.76 7.79
C ARG A 136 -23.82 -1.75 6.69
N VAL A 137 -23.28 -2.97 6.79
CA VAL A 137 -23.53 -4.07 5.86
C VAL A 137 -24.09 -5.29 6.61
N ASP A 138 -24.50 -6.31 5.85
CA ASP A 138 -24.95 -7.56 6.43
C ASP A 138 -23.85 -8.20 7.30
N PRO A 139 -24.22 -8.87 8.41
CA PRO A 139 -23.28 -9.58 9.25
C PRO A 139 -22.34 -10.50 8.48
N SER A 140 -21.04 -10.31 8.69
CA SER A 140 -20.02 -11.19 8.15
C SER A 140 -20.03 -12.54 8.87
N GLU A 141 -19.82 -13.61 8.11
CA GLU A 141 -19.72 -14.98 8.60
C GLU A 141 -18.30 -15.50 8.49
N PHE A 142 -17.86 -16.23 9.51
CA PHE A 142 -16.53 -16.83 9.58
C PHE A 142 -16.63 -18.30 9.99
N PRO A 143 -15.73 -19.18 9.52
CA PRO A 143 -15.70 -20.57 9.96
C PRO A 143 -15.37 -20.66 11.45
N ASP A 144 -15.97 -21.64 12.13
CA ASP A 144 -15.76 -21.84 13.56
C ASP A 144 -14.29 -22.20 13.87
N PRO A 145 -13.63 -21.48 14.80
CA PRO A 145 -12.23 -21.70 15.13
C PRO A 145 -11.95 -23.03 15.84
N SER A 146 -12.97 -23.73 16.36
CA SER A 146 -12.84 -25.08 16.94
C SER A 146 -12.64 -26.18 15.88
N GLY A 147 -12.76 -25.85 14.59
CA GLY A 147 -12.59 -26.80 13.48
C GLY A 147 -13.83 -27.63 13.18
N ILE A 148 -14.96 -27.33 13.83
CA ILE A 148 -16.27 -27.90 13.52
C ILE A 148 -16.81 -27.20 12.26
N SER A 149 -17.54 -27.92 11.41
CA SER A 149 -18.24 -27.37 10.23
C SER A 149 -19.43 -26.49 10.62
N ALA A 150 -19.17 -25.41 11.35
CA ALA A 150 -20.11 -24.38 11.75
C ALA A 150 -19.62 -23.01 11.29
N THR A 151 -20.55 -22.08 11.08
CA THR A 151 -20.26 -20.69 10.78
C THR A 151 -20.68 -19.80 11.94
N ILE A 152 -19.80 -18.88 12.32
CA ILE A 152 -20.06 -17.86 13.33
C ILE A 152 -20.42 -16.57 12.59
N SER A 153 -21.61 -16.05 12.87
CA SER A 153 -22.04 -14.75 12.37
C SER A 153 -21.69 -13.64 13.37
N THR A 154 -21.31 -12.48 12.85
CA THR A 154 -21.06 -11.29 13.67
C THR A 154 -22.36 -10.61 14.09
N ILE A 155 -22.35 -9.86 15.20
CA ILE A 155 -23.51 -9.03 15.58
C ILE A 155 -23.68 -7.86 14.59
N ALA A 156 -22.58 -7.45 13.96
CA ALA A 156 -22.49 -6.23 13.22
C ALA A 156 -21.28 -6.17 12.30
N SER A 157 -21.49 -5.65 11.09
CA SER A 157 -20.41 -5.39 10.14
C SER A 157 -20.54 -4.02 9.53
N TRP A 158 -19.41 -3.36 9.35
CA TRP A 158 -19.31 -2.10 8.63
C TRP A 158 -18.22 -2.19 7.58
N GLN A 159 -18.47 -1.55 6.44
CA GLN A 159 -17.51 -1.43 5.36
C GLN A 159 -17.04 0.01 5.25
N VAL A 160 -15.72 0.18 5.16
CA VAL A 160 -15.06 1.45 4.88
C VAL A 160 -14.32 1.30 3.56
N THR A 161 -14.57 2.21 2.62
CA THR A 161 -13.92 2.18 1.31
C THR A 161 -12.93 3.33 1.20
N CYS A 162 -11.65 3.01 0.98
CA CYS A 162 -10.58 3.99 0.82
C CYS A 162 -10.13 4.05 -0.64
N ASN A 163 -10.37 5.18 -1.29
CA ASN A 163 -10.01 5.41 -2.68
C ASN A 163 -8.75 6.25 -2.80
N ILE A 164 -7.94 5.97 -3.82
CA ILE A 164 -6.75 6.75 -4.13
C ILE A 164 -7.18 8.14 -4.60
N THR A 165 -6.85 9.18 -3.83
CA THR A 165 -6.96 10.56 -4.29
C THR A 165 -5.76 10.85 -5.18
N ARG A 166 -5.97 10.83 -6.50
CA ARG A 166 -4.96 11.32 -7.44
C ARG A 166 -4.77 12.82 -7.26
N THR A 167 -3.77 13.24 -6.49
CA THR A 167 -3.34 14.64 -6.46
C THR A 167 -2.06 14.82 -7.26
N LYS A 168 -2.18 15.71 -8.26
CA LYS A 168 -1.23 16.16 -9.30
C LYS A 168 -1.01 15.16 -10.46
N PRO A 169 -1.18 15.62 -11.73
CA PRO A 169 -0.70 14.86 -12.88
C PRO A 169 0.79 14.58 -12.66
N LYS A 170 1.19 13.32 -12.87
CA LYS A 170 2.55 12.82 -12.67
C LYS A 170 3.56 13.86 -13.20
N GLN A 171 4.25 14.55 -12.30
CA GLN A 171 5.64 14.88 -12.59
C GLN A 171 6.38 13.56 -12.43
N ALA A 172 6.32 12.72 -13.48
CA ALA A 172 7.21 11.57 -13.55
C ALA A 172 8.62 12.17 -13.59
N LYS A 173 9.34 12.07 -12.48
CA LYS A 173 10.75 12.46 -12.43
C LYS A 173 11.62 11.38 -13.07
N CYS A 174 11.16 10.12 -13.02
CA CYS A 174 11.83 8.97 -13.59
C CYS A 174 10.83 8.04 -14.28
N CYS A 175 11.28 7.36 -15.32
CA CYS A 175 10.54 6.29 -15.98
C CYS A 175 11.38 5.01 -16.02
N VAL A 176 10.68 3.88 -15.94
CA VAL A 176 11.25 2.53 -16.06
C VAL A 176 10.58 1.85 -17.23
N SER A 177 11.38 1.23 -18.09
CA SER A 177 10.90 0.45 -19.22
C SER A 177 11.53 -0.94 -19.20
N PHE A 178 10.77 -1.94 -19.68
CA PHE A 178 11.20 -3.33 -19.74
C PHE A 178 11.19 -3.77 -21.20
N SER A 179 12.28 -4.41 -21.64
CA SER A 179 12.38 -5.08 -22.94
C SER A 179 12.76 -6.54 -22.73
N ALA A 180 12.14 -7.43 -23.50
CA ALA A 180 12.49 -8.84 -23.49
C ALA A 180 13.89 -9.06 -24.10
N TYR A 181 14.61 -10.08 -23.63
CA TYR A 181 15.97 -10.41 -24.11
C TYR A 181 16.01 -10.68 -25.62
N TYR A 182 14.99 -11.36 -26.16
CA TYR A 182 14.87 -11.66 -27.59
C TYR A 182 14.17 -10.56 -28.39
N SER A 183 13.91 -9.40 -27.79
CA SER A 183 13.36 -8.28 -28.54
C SER A 183 14.46 -7.64 -29.37
N ASP A 184 14.17 -7.43 -30.65
CA ASP A 184 15.02 -6.66 -31.54
C ASP A 184 15.27 -5.22 -31.05
N SER A 185 14.44 -4.68 -30.16
CA SER A 185 14.55 -3.31 -29.66
C SER A 185 14.45 -3.22 -28.14
N ALA A 186 15.25 -2.33 -27.56
CA ALA A 186 14.96 -1.78 -26.25
C ALA A 186 13.75 -0.83 -26.37
N ILE A 187 12.77 -1.00 -25.49
CA ILE A 187 11.63 -0.08 -25.36
C ILE A 187 12.09 1.00 -24.38
N PRO A 188 12.30 2.27 -24.80
CA PRO A 188 12.62 3.33 -23.87
C PRO A 188 11.36 3.96 -23.30
N CYS A 189 11.58 4.88 -22.39
CA CYS A 189 10.55 5.76 -21.87
C CYS A 189 10.03 6.75 -22.93
N ASN A 190 8.86 7.32 -22.64
CA ASN A 190 8.22 8.36 -23.45
C ASN A 190 9.16 9.56 -23.63
N THR A 191 9.02 10.32 -24.71
CA THR A 191 10.00 11.34 -25.11
C THR A 191 10.24 12.46 -24.07
N CYS A 192 9.30 12.67 -23.13
CA CYS A 192 9.36 13.67 -22.05
C CYS A 192 9.53 13.08 -20.64
N ALA A 193 9.81 11.78 -20.49
CA ALA A 193 9.62 11.08 -19.23
C ALA A 193 10.58 11.46 -18.08
N CYS A 194 11.74 12.04 -18.38
CA CYS A 194 12.74 12.48 -17.38
C CYS A 194 12.69 13.99 -17.07
N GLY A 195 11.65 14.72 -17.49
CA GLY A 195 11.54 16.15 -17.18
C GLY A 195 12.52 17.00 -17.97
N CYS A 196 12.35 17.03 -19.29
CA CYS A 196 13.11 17.89 -20.19
C CYS A 196 12.98 19.37 -19.78
N ASP A 197 14.05 20.15 -19.93
CA ASP A 197 14.00 21.60 -19.75
C ASP A 197 12.95 22.24 -20.67
N GLU A 198 12.40 23.40 -20.29
CA GLU A 198 11.37 24.10 -21.07
C GLU A 198 11.81 24.43 -22.52
N HIS A 199 13.12 24.50 -22.76
CA HIS A 199 13.72 24.72 -24.07
C HIS A 199 13.80 23.44 -24.93
N ALA A 200 13.74 22.26 -24.32
CA ALA A 200 13.75 20.98 -25.00
C ALA A 200 12.33 20.63 -25.47
N ARG A 201 12.13 20.69 -26.79
CA ARG A 201 10.84 20.42 -27.45
C ARG A 201 10.52 18.91 -27.49
N CYS A 202 10.35 18.26 -26.34
CA CYS A 202 9.83 16.89 -26.31
C CYS A 202 8.29 16.86 -26.51
N ASP A 203 7.72 15.70 -26.83
CA ASP A 203 6.27 15.51 -26.94
C ASP A 203 5.76 14.48 -25.92
N LYS A 204 4.90 14.94 -25.00
CA LYS A 204 4.37 14.12 -23.90
C LYS A 204 3.48 12.97 -24.37
N ASN A 205 2.88 13.10 -25.55
CA ASN A 205 1.91 12.15 -26.11
C ASN A 205 2.50 11.29 -27.23
N ALA A 206 3.72 11.59 -27.69
CA ALA A 206 4.39 10.81 -28.71
C ALA A 206 4.82 9.43 -28.20
N ALA A 207 4.79 8.44 -29.10
CA ALA A 207 5.30 7.11 -28.82
C ALA A 207 6.83 7.13 -28.53
N PRO A 208 7.34 6.22 -27.70
CA PRO A 208 8.78 6.09 -27.47
C PRO A 208 9.55 5.79 -28.76
N LEU A 209 10.69 6.46 -28.94
CA LEU A 209 11.59 6.19 -30.07
C LEU A 209 12.42 4.93 -29.78
N MET A 210 12.04 3.79 -30.37
CA MET A 210 12.73 2.51 -30.17
C MET A 210 14.25 2.61 -30.41
N LEU A 211 15.01 1.93 -29.56
CA LEU A 211 16.47 1.88 -29.62
C LEU A 211 16.94 0.45 -29.87
N PRO A 212 18.09 0.25 -30.54
CA PRO A 212 18.71 -1.07 -30.52
C PRO A 212 19.22 -1.38 -29.10
N PRO A 213 19.21 -2.65 -28.66
CA PRO A 213 19.57 -3.01 -27.28
C PRO A 213 20.98 -2.55 -26.86
N ASP A 214 21.94 -2.54 -27.78
CA ASP A 214 23.32 -2.09 -27.53
C ASP A 214 23.42 -0.58 -27.26
N ALA A 215 22.47 0.23 -27.74
CA ALA A 215 22.44 1.67 -27.46
C ALA A 215 22.27 1.96 -25.96
N LEU A 216 21.67 1.04 -25.19
CA LEU A 216 21.54 1.19 -23.73
C LEU A 216 22.90 1.24 -23.02
N LEU A 217 23.96 0.66 -23.61
CA LEU A 217 25.33 0.64 -23.07
C LEU A 217 26.08 1.96 -23.25
N HIS A 218 25.56 2.88 -24.07
CA HIS A 218 26.20 4.17 -24.34
C HIS A 218 25.52 5.30 -23.57
N PRO A 219 26.24 6.38 -23.22
CA PRO A 219 25.62 7.61 -22.70
C PRO A 219 24.62 8.20 -23.70
N PHE A 220 23.56 8.86 -23.20
CA PHE A 220 22.47 9.38 -24.02
C PHE A 220 22.92 10.23 -25.22
N ALA A 221 23.93 11.10 -25.03
CA ALA A 221 24.48 11.96 -26.09
C ALA A 221 24.84 11.18 -27.36
N ASN A 222 25.34 9.95 -27.20
CA ASN A 222 25.78 9.09 -28.29
C ASN A 222 24.71 8.07 -28.74
N ARG A 223 23.53 8.07 -28.11
CA ARG A 223 22.39 7.19 -28.50
C ARG A 223 21.61 7.75 -29.68
N THR A 224 21.61 9.06 -29.89
CA THR A 224 20.78 9.73 -30.92
C THR A 224 21.09 9.24 -32.33
N ASP A 225 22.37 9.10 -32.67
CA ASP A 225 22.77 8.66 -34.02
C ASP A 225 22.47 7.18 -34.24
N LYS A 226 22.68 6.34 -33.21
CA LYS A 226 22.25 4.94 -33.22
C LYS A 226 20.74 4.80 -33.39
N ALA A 227 19.95 5.62 -32.71
CA ALA A 227 18.50 5.63 -32.82
C ALA A 227 18.04 5.95 -34.25
N LYS A 228 18.62 7.00 -34.87
CA LYS A 228 18.31 7.39 -36.25
C LYS A 228 18.68 6.29 -37.24
N ALA A 229 19.90 5.76 -37.15
CA ALA A 229 20.38 4.69 -38.03
C ALA A 229 19.50 3.44 -37.89
N TRP A 230 19.17 3.04 -36.66
CA TRP A 230 18.32 1.89 -36.38
C TRP A 230 16.89 2.07 -36.92
N HIS A 231 16.31 3.26 -36.78
CA HIS A 231 14.97 3.56 -37.29
C HIS A 231 14.90 3.43 -38.81
N THR A 232 15.94 3.89 -39.52
CA THR A 232 16.09 3.70 -40.96
C THR A 232 16.26 2.23 -41.32
N LEU A 233 17.17 1.51 -40.62
CA LEU A 233 17.46 0.09 -40.89
C LEU A 233 16.25 -0.83 -40.68
N LYS A 234 15.43 -0.55 -39.67
CA LYS A 234 14.23 -1.36 -39.36
C LYS A 234 12.97 -0.85 -40.07
N SER A 235 13.10 0.09 -41.02
CA SER A 235 12.00 0.66 -41.80
C SER A 235 10.81 1.11 -40.93
N LYS A 236 11.10 1.73 -39.77
CA LYS A 236 10.09 2.10 -38.76
C LYS A 236 9.27 3.36 -39.13
N GLY A 237 9.43 3.87 -40.35
CA GLY A 237 8.68 5.00 -40.88
C GLY A 237 9.41 6.35 -40.73
N HIS A 238 8.64 7.43 -40.60
CA HIS A 238 9.18 8.77 -40.42
C HIS A 238 9.62 8.99 -38.97
N LEU A 239 10.83 9.50 -38.78
CA LEU A 239 11.31 9.90 -37.46
C LEU A 239 10.42 10.99 -36.87
N PRO A 240 10.15 10.98 -35.56
CA PRO A 240 9.45 12.07 -34.90
C PRO A 240 10.19 13.40 -35.16
N ALA A 241 9.45 14.44 -35.56
CA ALA A 241 10.02 15.78 -35.77
C ALA A 241 10.69 16.35 -34.50
N LYS A 242 10.26 15.86 -33.34
CA LYS A 242 10.78 16.18 -32.01
C LYS A 242 11.40 14.92 -31.40
N LEU A 243 12.72 14.91 -31.27
CA LEU A 243 13.43 13.78 -30.66
C LEU A 243 13.31 13.81 -29.13
N PRO A 244 13.40 12.65 -28.46
CA PRO A 244 13.45 12.57 -27.00
C PRO A 244 14.58 13.44 -26.42
N CYS A 245 14.34 14.06 -25.28
CA CYS A 245 15.39 14.77 -24.57
C CYS A 245 16.30 13.80 -23.80
N PRO A 246 17.52 14.23 -23.44
CA PRO A 246 18.38 13.46 -22.56
C PRO A 246 17.73 13.15 -21.23
N ASP A 247 18.11 12.01 -20.65
CA ASP A 247 17.67 11.60 -19.33
C ASP A 247 18.16 12.62 -18.28
N ASN A 248 17.36 13.65 -17.99
CA ASN A 248 17.52 14.53 -16.81
C ASN A 248 17.37 13.77 -15.48
N CYS A 249 17.17 12.44 -15.54
CA CYS A 249 17.14 11.51 -14.43
C CYS A 249 18.52 11.32 -13.75
N GLY A 250 19.62 11.84 -14.32
CA GLY A 250 20.97 11.86 -13.72
C GLY A 250 21.67 10.49 -13.62
N MET A 251 20.93 9.39 -13.75
CA MET A 251 21.42 8.01 -13.76
C MET A 251 20.60 7.17 -14.74
N SER A 252 21.29 6.27 -15.46
CA SER A 252 20.68 5.23 -16.32
C SER A 252 21.03 3.87 -15.71
N ILE A 253 20.04 3.13 -15.22
CA ILE A 253 20.24 1.79 -14.63
C ILE A 253 19.74 0.76 -15.64
N ASN A 254 20.66 -0.02 -16.20
CA ASN A 254 20.34 -1.18 -17.02
C ASN A 254 20.56 -2.45 -16.17
N TRP A 255 19.53 -3.26 -16.01
CA TRP A 255 19.60 -4.51 -15.27
C TRP A 255 18.93 -5.61 -16.09
N HIS A 256 19.54 -6.80 -16.08
CA HIS A 256 19.01 -7.96 -16.77
C HIS A 256 18.34 -8.87 -15.74
N VAL A 257 17.04 -9.13 -15.92
CA VAL A 257 16.31 -10.10 -15.11
C VAL A 257 16.48 -11.46 -15.75
N ASN A 258 17.35 -12.29 -15.18
CA ASN A 258 17.46 -13.69 -15.57
C ASN A 258 16.71 -14.55 -14.55
N SER A 259 15.46 -14.90 -14.83
CA SER A 259 14.75 -15.91 -14.05
C SER A 259 15.16 -17.29 -14.55
N ASN A 260 16.14 -17.92 -13.89
CA ASN A 260 16.40 -19.34 -14.10
C ASN A 260 15.32 -20.16 -13.37
N TYR A 261 14.16 -20.26 -14.00
CA TYR A 261 13.02 -21.04 -13.52
C TYR A 261 13.21 -22.49 -13.92
N LYS A 262 13.91 -23.28 -13.09
CA LYS A 262 13.83 -24.75 -13.20
C LYS A 262 12.67 -25.33 -12.41
N THR A 263 12.05 -24.58 -11.50
CA THR A 263 10.87 -25.00 -10.73
C THR A 263 10.09 -23.77 -10.26
N GLY A 264 8.84 -23.63 -10.70
CA GLY A 264 7.67 -23.03 -10.00
C GLY A 264 7.85 -21.95 -8.94
#